data_AF-A0A4V5UW21-F1
#
_entry.id   AF-A0A4V5UW21-F1
#
_cell.length_a   1.000
_cell.length_b   1.000
_cell.length_c   1.000
_cell.angle_alpha   90.00
_cell.angle_beta   90.00
_cell.angle_gamma   90.00
#
_symmetry.space_group_name_H-M   'P 1'
#
loop_
_entity.id
_entity.type
_entity.pdbx_description
1 polymer ?
#
loop_
_entity_poly.entity_id
_entity_poly.type
_entity_poly.pdbx_seq_one_letter_code
_entity_poly.pdbx_strand_id
1 'polypeptide(L)'
;MQIIRVANAEEGGKKAFELIKEGMNNGAKVLGLATGSTPETLYKEMTASDVDFTEMTSVNLDEYVGLGGEDEQSYRYFMNKHLFDKKPFKETFVPNGKAEDLDAASAEYEKIIDAHPVDIQILGIGQNGHIGFNEPGTPLDSLTHVVELTESTINANKRYFDKVEDVPTRAVSMGIGSIMKGKKMILMAYGEAKAEAIKG
;
A
#
# COMPACT_ATOMS: atom_id res chain seq x y z
N MET A 1 1.46 -20.24 4.94
CA MET A 1 1.38 -18.94 5.64
C MET A 1 2.03 -19.08 7.01
N GLN A 2 2.93 -18.17 7.38
CA GLN A 2 3.53 -18.11 8.72
C GLN A 2 2.85 -17.00 9.51
N ILE A 3 2.41 -17.28 10.73
CA ILE A 3 1.78 -16.29 11.62
C ILE A 3 2.78 -15.87 12.68
N ILE A 4 3.05 -14.57 12.79
CA ILE A 4 3.89 -14.00 13.84
C ILE A 4 3.00 -13.16 14.75
N ARG A 5 2.85 -13.59 16.01
CA ARG A 5 2.11 -12.84 17.02
C ARG A 5 3.06 -11.89 17.72
N VAL A 6 2.64 -10.63 17.82
CA VAL A 6 3.38 -9.54 18.47
C VAL A 6 2.48 -8.88 19.52
N ALA A 7 3.06 -8.22 20.52
CA ALA A 7 2.26 -7.63 21.59
C ALA A 7 1.48 -6.38 21.13
N ASN A 8 2.02 -5.64 20.16
CA ASN A 8 1.46 -4.37 19.68
C ASN A 8 2.00 -3.98 18.29
N ALA A 9 1.49 -2.88 17.74
CA ALA A 9 1.85 -2.39 16.41
C ALA A 9 3.33 -1.96 16.29
N GLU A 10 3.96 -1.50 17.37
CA GLU A 10 5.38 -1.10 17.36
C GLU A 10 6.29 -2.33 17.21
N GLU A 11 6.03 -3.40 17.96
CA GLU A 11 6.72 -4.68 17.79
C GLU A 11 6.45 -5.29 16.41
N GLY A 12 5.23 -5.14 15.89
CA GLY A 12 4.89 -5.58 14.53
C GLY A 12 5.67 -4.82 13.45
N GLY A 13 5.79 -3.50 13.58
CA GLY A 13 6.59 -2.66 12.69
C GLY A 13 8.07 -3.06 12.68
N LYS A 14 8.66 -3.27 13.87
CA LYS A 14 10.02 -3.79 14.02
C LYS A 14 10.20 -5.13 13.34
N LYS A 15 9.26 -6.06 13.56
CA LYS A 15 9.36 -7.39 12.98
C LYS A 15 9.22 -7.38 11.47
N ALA A 16 8.31 -6.58 10.92
CA ALA A 16 8.19 -6.38 9.47
C ALA A 16 9.49 -5.81 8.89
N PHE A 17 10.12 -4.85 9.58
CA PHE A 17 11.39 -4.27 9.15
C PHE A 17 12.54 -5.29 9.16
N GLU A 18 12.63 -6.14 10.18
CA GLU A 18 13.60 -7.25 10.19
C GLU A 18 13.45 -8.16 8.96
N LEU A 19 12.22 -8.52 8.61
CA LEU A 19 11.94 -9.39 7.45
C LEU A 19 12.29 -8.71 6.12
N ILE A 20 12.12 -7.39 6.03
CA ILE A 20 12.55 -6.60 4.87
C ILE A 20 14.08 -6.60 4.78
N LYS A 21 14.80 -6.33 5.87
CA LYS A 21 16.27 -6.37 5.89
C LYS A 21 16.82 -7.74 5.49
N GLU A 22 16.22 -8.81 6.00
CA GLU A 22 16.57 -10.18 5.61
C GLU A 22 16.36 -10.39 4.11
N GLY A 23 15.23 -9.95 3.56
CA GLY A 23 14.96 -10.04 2.13
C GLY A 23 15.94 -9.22 1.29
N MET A 24 16.31 -8.02 1.71
CA MET A 24 17.33 -7.19 1.05
C MET A 24 18.71 -7.85 1.06
N ASN A 25 19.11 -8.45 2.18
CA ASN A 25 20.35 -9.22 2.28
C ASN A 25 20.35 -10.45 1.36
N ASN A 26 19.17 -10.98 1.06
CA ASN A 26 18.95 -12.07 0.11
C ASN A 26 18.69 -11.60 -1.33
N GLY A 27 18.93 -10.31 -1.61
CA GLY A 27 18.90 -9.77 -2.97
C GLY A 27 17.58 -9.14 -3.41
N ALA A 28 16.62 -8.92 -2.51
CA ALA A 28 15.42 -8.14 -2.84
C ALA A 28 15.79 -6.70 -3.25
N LYS A 29 15.16 -6.21 -4.32
CA LYS A 29 15.37 -4.88 -4.90
C LYS A 29 14.08 -4.08 -5.08
N VAL A 30 12.92 -4.75 -5.12
CA VAL A 30 11.62 -4.10 -5.30
C VAL A 30 10.70 -4.34 -4.10
N LEU A 31 10.20 -3.26 -3.51
CA LEU A 31 9.23 -3.29 -2.41
C LEU A 31 7.84 -2.86 -2.90
N GLY A 32 6.84 -3.68 -2.64
CA GLY A 32 5.43 -3.30 -2.73
C GLY A 32 5.02 -2.63 -1.42
N LEU A 33 4.53 -1.40 -1.47
CA LEU A 33 4.25 -0.58 -0.28
C LEU A 33 2.76 -0.31 -0.10
N ALA A 34 2.32 -0.29 1.16
CA ALA A 34 0.95 -0.02 1.57
C ALA A 34 0.82 1.37 2.21
N THR A 35 -0.38 1.91 2.27
CA THR A 35 -0.68 3.15 3.01
C THR A 35 -1.62 2.87 4.19
N GLY A 36 -2.10 3.94 4.84
CA GLY A 36 -2.97 3.85 6.00
C GLY A 36 -2.21 3.67 7.32
N SER A 37 -2.94 3.47 8.40
CA SER A 37 -2.37 3.50 9.76
C SER A 37 -1.52 2.27 10.10
N THR A 38 -1.79 1.12 9.48
CA THR A 38 -1.10 -0.13 9.76
C THR A 38 0.41 -0.08 9.47
N PRO A 39 0.89 0.38 8.30
CA PRO A 39 2.32 0.41 8.01
C PRO A 39 3.08 1.57 8.66
N GLU A 40 2.43 2.50 9.37
CA GLU A 40 3.12 3.67 9.95
C GLU A 40 4.27 3.29 10.89
N THR A 41 4.08 2.25 11.73
CA THR A 41 5.14 1.80 12.65
C THR A 41 6.31 1.18 11.90
N LEU A 42 6.05 0.49 10.78
CA LEU A 42 7.11 0.01 9.89
C LEU A 42 7.89 1.18 9.27
N TYR A 43 7.21 2.21 8.79
CA TYR A 43 7.90 3.37 8.19
C TYR A 43 8.71 4.18 9.20
N LYS A 44 8.27 4.25 10.47
CA LYS A 44 9.09 4.81 11.56
C LYS A 44 10.40 4.02 11.73
N GLU A 45 10.34 2.69 11.76
CA GLU A 45 11.53 1.84 11.88
C GLU A 45 12.45 1.98 10.66
N MET A 46 11.90 1.98 9.44
CA MET A 46 12.69 2.18 8.22
C MET A 46 13.41 3.52 8.21
N THR A 47 12.72 4.60 8.57
CA THR A 47 13.27 5.97 8.54
C THR A 47 14.26 6.25 9.67
N ALA A 48 14.10 5.60 10.82
CA ALA A 48 15.05 5.69 11.94
C ALA A 48 16.31 4.81 11.75
N SER A 49 16.29 3.87 10.81
CA SER A 49 17.41 2.94 10.59
C SER A 49 18.56 3.56 9.78
N ASP A 50 19.71 2.88 9.75
CA ASP A 50 20.86 3.15 8.90
C ASP A 50 20.80 2.44 7.54
N VAL A 51 19.73 1.69 7.25
CA VAL A 51 19.57 0.97 5.99
C VAL A 51 19.45 1.96 4.83
N ASP A 52 20.18 1.66 3.76
CA ASP A 52 20.18 2.40 2.51
C ASP A 52 19.15 1.81 1.52
N PHE A 53 18.24 2.65 1.06
CA PHE A 53 17.20 2.29 0.10
C PHE A 53 17.45 2.91 -1.30
N THR A 54 18.57 3.60 -1.52
CA THR A 54 18.86 4.31 -2.79
C THR A 54 18.93 3.40 -4.01
N GLU A 55 19.19 2.10 -3.83
CA GLU A 55 19.19 1.08 -4.88
C GLU A 55 17.89 0.24 -4.90
N MET A 56 16.89 0.61 -4.09
CA MET A 56 15.59 -0.04 -4.03
C MET A 56 14.57 0.71 -4.89
N THR A 57 13.65 -0.03 -5.48
CA THR A 57 12.48 0.51 -6.17
C THR A 57 11.22 0.25 -5.34
N SER A 58 10.27 1.18 -5.32
CA SER A 58 8.97 0.95 -4.68
C SER A 58 7.80 1.00 -5.66
N VAL A 59 6.79 0.17 -5.41
CA VAL A 59 5.49 0.17 -6.11
C VAL A 59 4.39 0.23 -5.05
N ASN A 60 3.49 1.20 -5.12
CA ASN A 60 2.38 1.34 -4.19
C ASN A 60 1.10 0.70 -4.73
N LEU A 61 0.27 0.20 -3.82
CA LEU A 61 -0.97 -0.47 -4.16
C LEU A 61 -1.97 0.43 -4.87
N ASP A 62 -2.19 1.64 -4.36
CA ASP A 62 -3.39 2.40 -4.67
C ASP A 62 -3.11 3.92 -4.71
N GLU A 63 -4.03 4.67 -5.32
CA GLU A 63 -4.16 6.14 -5.19
C GLU A 63 -5.63 6.56 -5.38
N TYR A 64 -6.04 7.64 -4.71
CA TYR A 64 -7.36 8.21 -4.90
C TYR A 64 -7.50 8.91 -6.25
N VAL A 65 -8.63 8.68 -6.94
CA VAL A 65 -8.95 9.40 -8.17
C VAL A 65 -9.19 10.87 -7.86
N GLY A 66 -8.60 11.75 -8.67
CA GLY A 66 -8.66 13.21 -8.51
C GLY A 66 -7.53 13.80 -7.66
N LEU A 67 -6.76 12.97 -6.94
CA LEU A 67 -5.67 13.42 -6.08
C LEU A 67 -4.29 13.07 -6.66
N GLY A 68 -3.29 13.87 -6.29
CA GLY A 68 -1.90 13.72 -6.64
C GLY A 68 -0.98 14.24 -5.54
N GLY A 69 0.34 14.24 -5.76
CA GLY A 69 1.32 14.46 -4.70
C GLY A 69 1.30 15.82 -3.98
N GLU A 70 0.60 16.81 -4.51
CA GLU A 70 0.40 18.12 -3.85
C GLU A 70 -0.81 18.13 -2.91
N ASP A 71 -1.70 17.13 -3.01
CA ASP A 71 -2.88 17.00 -2.17
C ASP A 71 -2.51 16.23 -0.89
N GLU A 72 -2.69 16.84 0.28
CA GLU A 72 -2.26 16.26 1.57
C GLU A 72 -2.96 14.93 1.91
N GLN A 73 -4.13 14.69 1.30
CA GLN A 73 -4.94 13.49 1.46
C GLN A 73 -4.56 12.38 0.47
N SER A 74 -3.67 12.63 -0.50
CA SER A 74 -3.22 11.62 -1.46
C SER A 74 -2.31 10.57 -0.80
N TYR A 75 -2.30 9.37 -1.37
CA TYR A 75 -1.36 8.34 -0.97
C TYR A 75 0.07 8.66 -1.39
N ARG A 76 0.29 9.39 -2.48
CA ARG A 76 1.60 9.95 -2.82
C ARG A 76 2.11 10.88 -1.71
N TYR A 77 1.30 11.82 -1.23
CA TYR A 77 1.70 12.72 -0.14
C TYR A 77 1.96 11.96 1.16
N PHE A 78 1.10 10.99 1.51
CA PHE A 78 1.33 10.10 2.65
C PHE A 78 2.70 9.41 2.56
N MET A 79 3.04 8.83 1.41
CA MET A 79 4.31 8.13 1.24
C MET A 79 5.52 9.07 1.30
N ASN A 80 5.43 10.27 0.71
CA ASN A 80 6.48 11.29 0.82
C ASN A 80 6.75 11.64 2.30
N LYS A 81 5.69 12.00 3.03
CA LYS A 81 5.74 12.41 4.44
C LYS A 81 6.26 11.31 5.37
N HIS A 82 5.82 10.07 5.16
CA HIS A 82 6.14 8.95 6.06
C HIS A 82 7.44 8.24 5.70
N LEU A 83 7.87 8.26 4.44
CA LEU A 83 9.02 7.47 3.97
C LEU A 83 9.93 8.22 2.98
N PHE A 84 9.43 8.58 1.79
CA PHE A 84 10.32 8.94 0.66
C PHE A 84 11.15 10.21 0.88
N ASP A 85 10.63 11.22 1.59
CA ASP A 85 11.38 12.44 1.89
C ASP A 85 12.49 12.23 2.93
N LYS A 86 12.43 11.11 3.68
CA LYS A 86 13.37 10.77 4.77
C LYS A 86 14.35 9.69 4.36
N LYS A 87 13.95 8.81 3.42
CA LYS A 87 14.73 7.70 2.90
C LYS A 87 14.57 7.64 1.38
N PRO A 88 15.59 8.07 0.61
CA PRO A 88 15.50 8.05 -0.84
C PRO A 88 15.47 6.62 -1.38
N PHE A 89 14.68 6.42 -2.42
CA PHE A 89 14.62 5.23 -3.25
C PHE A 89 15.16 5.57 -4.65
N LYS A 90 15.52 4.55 -5.43
CA LYS A 90 15.92 4.73 -6.84
C LYS A 90 14.77 5.28 -7.67
N GLU A 91 13.63 4.61 -7.56
CA GLU A 91 12.39 4.90 -8.26
C GLU A 91 11.22 4.64 -7.30
N THR A 92 10.22 5.52 -7.31
CA THR A 92 8.99 5.36 -6.52
C THR A 92 7.76 5.50 -7.40
N PHE A 93 7.01 4.41 -7.52
CA PHE A 93 5.81 4.34 -8.34
C PHE A 93 4.57 4.35 -7.46
N VAL A 94 3.64 5.27 -7.73
CA VAL A 94 2.29 5.35 -7.14
C VAL A 94 1.31 5.54 -8.30
N PRO A 95 0.13 4.89 -8.31
CA PRO A 95 -0.84 5.07 -9.39
C PRO A 95 -1.18 6.55 -9.60
N ASN A 96 -1.37 6.97 -10.86
CA ASN A 96 -1.70 8.37 -11.16
C ASN A 96 -3.21 8.63 -11.04
N GLY A 97 -3.63 9.10 -9.86
CA GLY A 97 -5.02 9.48 -9.59
C GLY A 97 -5.54 10.65 -10.41
N LYS A 98 -4.68 11.48 -11.02
CA LYS A 98 -5.04 12.65 -11.84
C LYS A 98 -4.95 12.39 -13.35
N ALA A 99 -4.79 11.15 -13.79
CA ALA A 99 -4.76 10.84 -15.22
C ALA A 99 -6.09 11.22 -15.90
N GLU A 100 -6.01 11.77 -17.12
CA GLU A 100 -7.20 12.06 -17.93
C GLU A 100 -7.91 10.77 -18.36
N ASP A 101 -7.14 9.72 -18.66
CA ASP A 101 -7.60 8.37 -18.95
C ASP A 101 -7.07 7.41 -17.89
N LEU A 102 -7.92 7.07 -16.92
CA LEU A 102 -7.57 6.21 -15.79
C LEU A 102 -7.41 4.74 -16.18
N ASP A 103 -8.10 4.28 -17.23
CA ASP A 103 -7.96 2.89 -17.70
C ASP A 103 -6.62 2.72 -18.40
N ALA A 104 -6.22 3.68 -19.24
CA ALA A 104 -4.89 3.71 -19.84
C ALA A 104 -3.79 3.83 -18.78
N ALA A 105 -3.97 4.69 -17.77
CA ALA A 105 -3.02 4.83 -16.67
C ALA A 105 -2.89 3.54 -15.84
N SER A 106 -4.01 2.83 -15.60
CA SER A 106 -4.00 1.55 -14.89
C SER A 106 -3.26 0.47 -15.68
N ALA A 107 -3.49 0.41 -17.01
CA ALA A 107 -2.77 -0.50 -17.89
C ALA A 107 -1.26 -0.18 -17.98
N GLU A 108 -0.88 1.09 -17.93
CA GLU A 108 0.52 1.50 -17.85
C GLU A 108 1.15 1.11 -16.51
N TYR A 109 0.39 1.21 -15.42
CA TYR A 109 0.84 0.79 -14.10
C TYR A 109 1.10 -0.72 -14.03
N GLU A 110 0.32 -1.55 -14.72
CA GLU A 110 0.63 -2.98 -14.87
C GLU A 110 1.98 -3.22 -15.55
N LYS A 111 2.33 -2.42 -16.57
CA LYS A 111 3.65 -2.54 -17.21
C LYS A 111 4.77 -2.17 -16.25
N ILE A 112 4.56 -1.20 -15.37
CA ILE A 112 5.50 -0.84 -14.31
C ILE A 112 5.69 -2.02 -13.35
N ILE A 113 4.60 -2.67 -12.93
CA ILE A 113 4.65 -3.85 -12.05
C ILE A 113 5.39 -5.00 -12.73
N ASP A 114 5.13 -5.26 -14.01
CA ASP A 114 5.78 -6.33 -14.78
C ASP A 114 7.26 -6.04 -15.03
N ALA A 115 7.64 -4.77 -15.23
CA ALA A 115 9.02 -4.33 -15.37
C ALA A 115 9.80 -4.33 -14.03
N HIS A 116 9.09 -4.27 -12.91
CA HIS A 116 9.66 -4.28 -11.56
C HIS A 116 9.01 -5.37 -10.70
N PRO A 117 9.31 -6.66 -10.95
CA PRO A 117 8.69 -7.76 -10.20
C PRO A 117 8.91 -7.60 -8.69
N VAL A 118 7.81 -7.43 -7.95
CA VAL A 118 7.83 -7.14 -6.52
C VAL A 118 8.45 -8.31 -5.74
N ASP A 119 9.54 -8.05 -5.01
CA ASP A 119 10.19 -9.06 -4.19
C ASP A 119 9.48 -9.24 -2.84
N ILE A 120 9.11 -8.12 -2.22
CA ILE A 120 8.43 -8.10 -0.91
C ILE A 120 7.25 -7.13 -0.99
N GLN A 121 6.04 -7.65 -0.91
CA GLN A 121 4.79 -6.89 -0.88
C GLN A 121 4.33 -6.71 0.57
N ILE A 122 4.23 -5.47 1.02
CA ILE A 122 3.62 -5.10 2.30
C ILE A 122 2.13 -4.88 2.08
N LEU A 123 1.31 -5.48 2.95
CA LEU A 123 -0.15 -5.42 2.88
C LEU A 123 -0.73 -5.05 4.25
N GLY A 124 -1.77 -4.22 4.23
CA GLY A 124 -2.77 -4.18 5.30
C GLY A 124 -3.94 -5.10 4.96
N ILE A 125 -4.88 -5.23 5.89
CA ILE A 125 -6.16 -5.91 5.67
C ILE A 125 -7.32 -5.04 6.17
N GLY A 126 -8.40 -4.95 5.39
CA GLY A 126 -9.65 -4.31 5.77
C GLY A 126 -10.38 -5.03 6.90
N GLN A 127 -11.32 -4.36 7.57
CA GLN A 127 -12.15 -5.04 8.60
C GLN A 127 -13.04 -6.14 8.00
N ASN A 128 -13.40 -5.99 6.73
CA ASN A 128 -14.16 -6.95 5.93
C ASN A 128 -13.26 -7.86 5.06
N GLY A 129 -11.93 -7.81 5.26
CA GLY A 129 -10.98 -8.65 4.53
C GLY A 129 -10.45 -8.09 3.21
N HIS A 130 -10.81 -6.85 2.81
CA HIS A 130 -10.24 -6.26 1.59
C HIS A 130 -8.70 -6.12 1.67
N ILE A 131 -8.04 -6.17 0.52
CA ILE A 131 -6.61 -5.91 0.35
C ILE A 131 -6.46 -4.81 -0.71
N GLY A 132 -5.70 -3.74 -0.43
CA GLY A 132 -5.80 -2.51 -1.22
C GLY A 132 -7.24 -1.97 -1.17
N PHE A 133 -7.82 -1.62 -2.31
CA PHE A 133 -9.26 -1.37 -2.45
C PHE A 133 -10.05 -2.53 -3.08
N ASN A 134 -9.50 -3.74 -3.07
CA ASN A 134 -10.19 -4.93 -3.58
C ASN A 134 -11.19 -5.45 -2.55
N GLU A 135 -12.45 -5.03 -2.68
CA GLU A 135 -13.56 -5.45 -1.81
C GLU A 135 -13.95 -6.93 -1.97
N PRO A 136 -14.66 -7.52 -1.00
CA PRO A 136 -15.20 -8.87 -1.13
C PRO A 136 -16.04 -9.03 -2.41
N GLY A 137 -15.68 -10.02 -3.24
CA GLY A 137 -16.30 -10.26 -4.55
C GLY A 137 -15.44 -9.85 -5.75
N THR A 138 -14.35 -9.11 -5.54
CA THR A 138 -13.37 -8.82 -6.59
C THR A 138 -12.75 -10.12 -7.14
N PRO A 139 -12.65 -10.29 -8.47
CA PRO A 139 -12.01 -11.47 -9.08
C PRO A 139 -10.56 -11.65 -8.62
N LEU A 140 -10.14 -12.89 -8.37
CA LEU A 140 -8.77 -13.19 -7.91
C LEU A 140 -7.70 -12.93 -8.97
N ASP A 141 -8.08 -12.92 -10.24
CA ASP A 141 -7.25 -12.61 -11.40
C ASP A 141 -7.35 -11.14 -11.82
N SER A 142 -7.98 -10.27 -11.00
CA SER A 142 -8.08 -8.85 -11.31
C SER A 142 -6.71 -8.18 -11.42
N LEU A 143 -6.58 -7.28 -12.38
CA LEU A 143 -5.40 -6.44 -12.57
C LEU A 143 -5.65 -5.04 -12.00
N THR A 144 -4.68 -4.12 -12.08
CA THR A 144 -4.88 -2.72 -11.68
C THR A 144 -6.10 -2.13 -12.39
N HIS A 145 -7.03 -1.55 -11.62
CA HIS A 145 -8.28 -1.01 -12.13
C HIS A 145 -8.80 0.13 -11.26
N VAL A 146 -9.75 0.89 -11.82
CA VAL A 146 -10.53 1.87 -11.07
C VAL A 146 -11.61 1.16 -10.27
N VAL A 147 -11.72 1.48 -8.98
CA VAL A 147 -12.76 0.99 -8.06
C VAL A 147 -13.65 2.12 -7.57
N GLU A 148 -14.91 1.81 -7.34
CA GLU A 148 -15.82 2.66 -6.55
C GLU A 148 -15.57 2.38 -5.06
N LEU A 149 -15.38 3.45 -4.28
CA LEU A 149 -15.19 3.33 -2.84
C LEU A 149 -16.52 3.06 -2.14
N THR A 150 -16.50 2.19 -1.13
CA THR A 150 -17.68 1.92 -0.31
C THR A 150 -18.06 3.17 0.50
N GLU A 151 -19.35 3.29 0.85
CA GLU A 151 -19.83 4.39 1.71
C GLU A 151 -19.07 4.42 3.05
N SER A 152 -18.71 3.26 3.60
CA SER A 152 -17.89 3.17 4.82
C SER A 152 -16.51 3.79 4.63
N THR A 153 -15.86 3.54 3.51
CA THR A 153 -14.54 4.12 3.18
C THR A 153 -14.66 5.64 2.99
N ILE A 154 -15.66 6.10 2.24
CA ILE A 154 -15.94 7.53 2.05
C ILE A 154 -16.17 8.20 3.42
N ASN A 155 -17.02 7.61 4.28
CA ASN A 155 -17.31 8.15 5.60
C ASN A 155 -16.09 8.16 6.54
N ALA A 156 -15.24 7.14 6.48
CA ALA A 156 -13.99 7.10 7.25
C ALA A 156 -13.00 8.17 6.80
N ASN A 157 -13.02 8.52 5.51
CA ASN A 157 -12.14 9.51 4.90
C ASN A 157 -12.61 10.95 5.11
N LYS A 158 -13.91 11.20 5.32
CA LYS A 158 -14.47 12.55 5.56
C LYS A 158 -13.68 13.39 6.56
N ARG A 159 -13.13 12.77 7.61
CA ARG A 159 -12.33 13.46 8.64
C ARG A 159 -11.04 14.12 8.14
N TYR A 160 -10.60 13.79 6.92
CA TYR A 160 -9.39 14.33 6.31
C TYR A 160 -9.66 15.46 5.29
N PHE A 161 -10.94 15.78 5.04
CA PHE A 161 -11.35 16.79 4.06
C PHE A 161 -12.24 17.85 4.74
N ASP A 162 -12.10 19.10 4.33
CA ASP A 162 -12.91 20.20 4.85
C ASP A 162 -14.38 20.11 4.39
N LYS A 163 -14.60 19.52 3.21
CA LYS A 163 -15.92 19.35 2.61
C LYS A 163 -16.15 17.92 2.19
N VAL A 164 -17.40 17.47 2.28
CA VAL A 164 -17.79 16.10 1.92
C VAL A 164 -17.66 15.88 0.41
N GLU A 165 -17.88 16.93 -0.38
CA GLU A 165 -17.80 16.91 -1.84
C GLU A 165 -16.36 16.72 -2.35
N ASP A 166 -15.36 17.03 -1.51
CA ASP A 166 -13.95 16.86 -1.85
C ASP A 166 -13.44 15.45 -1.54
N VAL A 167 -14.25 14.61 -0.88
CA VAL A 167 -13.88 13.23 -0.56
C VAL A 167 -13.93 12.39 -1.85
N PRO A 168 -12.83 11.75 -2.25
CA PRO A 168 -12.82 10.88 -3.41
C PRO A 168 -13.87 9.77 -3.26
N THR A 169 -14.59 9.50 -4.34
CA THR A 169 -15.55 8.37 -4.43
C THR A 169 -14.96 7.18 -5.18
N ARG A 170 -13.79 7.35 -5.80
CA ARG A 170 -13.11 6.33 -6.60
C ARG A 170 -11.61 6.28 -6.27
N ALA A 171 -10.99 5.15 -6.52
CA ALA A 171 -9.55 4.95 -6.42
C ALA A 171 -9.03 4.10 -7.58
N VAL A 172 -7.75 4.27 -7.92
CA VAL A 172 -7.01 3.29 -8.72
C VAL A 172 -6.35 2.33 -7.73
N SER A 173 -6.52 1.03 -7.93
CA SER A 173 -5.99 0.00 -7.03
C SER A 173 -5.38 -1.14 -7.82
N MET A 174 -4.23 -1.63 -7.36
CA MET A 174 -3.67 -2.90 -7.82
C MET A 174 -4.69 -4.00 -7.58
N GLY A 175 -4.99 -4.78 -8.63
CA GLY A 175 -5.87 -5.94 -8.51
C GLY A 175 -5.25 -7.07 -7.69
N ILE A 176 -6.06 -8.05 -7.30
CA ILE A 176 -5.61 -9.23 -6.55
C ILE A 176 -4.55 -9.99 -7.36
N GLY A 177 -4.77 -10.18 -8.65
CA GLY A 177 -3.81 -10.82 -9.55
C GLY A 177 -2.47 -10.08 -9.60
N SER A 178 -2.50 -8.75 -9.64
CA SER A 178 -1.30 -7.89 -9.61
C SER A 178 -0.53 -8.02 -8.29
N ILE A 179 -1.24 -8.01 -7.16
CA ILE A 179 -0.66 -8.18 -5.82
C ILE A 179 0.00 -9.56 -5.69
N MET A 180 -0.65 -10.60 -6.22
CA MET A 180 -0.18 -11.98 -6.17
C MET A 180 1.06 -12.25 -7.04
N LYS A 181 1.47 -11.30 -7.90
CA LYS A 181 2.77 -11.37 -8.60
C LYS A 181 3.96 -11.20 -7.63
N GLY A 182 3.74 -10.68 -6.42
CA GLY A 182 4.77 -10.48 -5.41
C GLY A 182 5.36 -11.80 -4.89
N LYS A 183 6.70 -11.88 -4.78
CA LYS A 183 7.39 -13.12 -4.39
C LYS A 183 7.19 -13.48 -2.90
N LYS A 184 7.18 -12.47 -2.03
CA LYS A 184 6.92 -12.61 -0.59
C LYS A 184 5.89 -11.57 -0.16
N MET A 185 4.88 -11.99 0.58
CA MET A 185 3.87 -11.10 1.14
C MET A 185 4.03 -10.98 2.65
N ILE A 186 4.01 -9.74 3.16
CA ILE A 186 3.98 -9.41 4.58
C ILE A 186 2.67 -8.67 4.86
N LEU A 187 1.68 -9.41 5.37
CA LEU A 187 0.41 -8.85 5.79
C LEU A 187 0.49 -8.45 7.27
N MET A 188 0.24 -7.17 7.55
CA MET A 188 0.24 -6.59 8.88
C MET A 188 -1.21 -6.33 9.32
N ALA A 189 -1.57 -6.70 10.55
CA ALA A 189 -2.91 -6.51 11.09
C ALA A 189 -2.84 -6.23 12.59
N TYR A 190 -3.40 -5.10 13.01
CA TYR A 190 -3.38 -4.64 14.40
C TYR A 190 -4.77 -4.19 14.86
N GLY A 191 -5.05 -4.41 16.15
CA GLY A 191 -6.28 -3.98 16.79
C GLY A 191 -7.45 -4.96 16.62
N GLU A 192 -8.39 -4.89 17.55
CA GLU A 192 -9.57 -5.78 17.62
C GLU A 192 -10.45 -5.68 16.38
N ALA A 193 -10.54 -4.50 15.77
CA ALA A 193 -11.33 -4.27 14.55
C ALA A 193 -10.89 -5.13 13.34
N LYS A 194 -9.70 -5.75 13.39
CA LYS A 194 -9.20 -6.66 12.35
C LYS A 194 -9.37 -8.14 12.69
N ALA A 195 -9.87 -8.45 13.90
CA ALA A 195 -9.92 -9.82 14.40
C ALA A 195 -10.79 -10.75 13.55
N GLU A 196 -11.98 -10.28 13.11
CA GLU A 196 -12.87 -11.09 12.27
C GLU A 196 -12.25 -11.37 10.89
N ALA A 197 -11.63 -10.37 10.26
CA ALA A 197 -10.92 -10.56 8.99
C ALA A 197 -9.75 -11.56 9.09
N ILE A 198 -9.09 -11.64 10.24
CA ILE A 198 -7.95 -12.55 10.48
C ILE A 198 -8.40 -13.98 10.88
N LYS A 199 -9.61 -14.13 11.44
CA LYS A 199 -10.18 -15.45 11.78
C LYS A 199 -10.60 -16.25 10.55
N GLY A 200 -10.87 -15.55 9.44
CA GLY A 200 -11.37 -16.12 8.18
C GLY A 200 -10.50 -17.21 7.57
#